data_AF-A0AAD7NK37-F1
#
_entry.id   AF-A0AAD7NK37-F1
#
_cell.length_a   1.000
_cell.length_b   1.000
_cell.length_c   1.000
_cell.angle_alpha   90.00
_cell.angle_beta   90.00
_cell.angle_gamma   90.00
#
_symmetry.space_group_name_H-M   'P 1'
#
loop_
_entity.id
_entity.type
_entity.pdbx_description
1 polymer ?
#
loop_
_entity_poly.entity_id
_entity_poly.type
_entity_poly.pdbx_seq_one_letter_code
_entity_poly.pdbx_strand_id
1 'polypeptide(L)'
;PYPAIVKEIISQLTDLRSAGAPLSLATVRCIIIATIRDQAPEIFEQRFKDGSVFRVSDSFCQNFLAKMLAWSIRKGTKAAQKLPENA
;
A
#
# COMPACT_ATOMS: atom_id res chain seq x y z
N PRO A 1 -17.69 3.32 -5.78
CA PRO A 1 -17.09 4.64 -5.41
C PRO A 1 -15.65 4.73 -5.95
N TYR A 2 -15.31 5.85 -6.61
CA TYR A 2 -13.99 6.19 -7.18
C TYR A 2 -13.27 5.11 -8.04
N PRO A 3 -13.90 4.57 -9.10
CA PRO A 3 -13.28 3.52 -9.92
C PRO A 3 -12.02 3.98 -10.66
N ALA A 4 -11.94 5.26 -11.04
CA ALA A 4 -10.77 5.83 -11.71
C ALA A 4 -9.53 5.83 -10.81
N ILE A 5 -9.69 6.30 -9.56
CA ILE A 5 -8.61 6.32 -8.55
C ILE A 5 -8.11 4.90 -8.27
N VAL A 6 -9.03 3.95 -8.08
CA VAL A 6 -8.65 2.55 -7.83
C VAL A 6 -7.89 1.96 -9.02
N LYS A 7 -8.34 2.22 -10.25
CA LYS A 7 -7.66 1.76 -11.47
C LYS A 7 -6.26 2.34 -11.59
N GLU A 8 -6.09 3.62 -11.29
CA GLU A 8 -4.79 4.30 -11.34
C GLU A 8 -3.82 3.71 -10.31
N ILE A 9 -4.27 3.53 -9.06
CA ILE A 9 -3.46 2.89 -8.01
C ILE A 9 -3.03 1.48 -8.44
N ILE A 10 -3.96 0.69 -8.99
CA ILE A 10 -3.69 -0.67 -9.48
C ILE A 10 -2.64 -0.64 -10.60
N SER A 11 -2.75 0.31 -11.54
CA SER A 11 -1.79 0.45 -12.64
C SER A 11 -0.39 0.72 -12.10
N GLN A 12 -0.22 1.76 -11.27
CA GLN A 12 1.09 2.14 -10.73
C GLN A 12 1.75 1.01 -9.92
N LEU A 13 0.97 0.29 -9.11
CA LEU A 13 1.48 -0.85 -8.34
C LEU A 13 1.88 -2.03 -9.24
N THR A 14 1.15 -2.26 -10.33
CA THR A 14 1.46 -3.32 -11.30
C THR A 14 2.70 -2.99 -12.11
N ASP A 15 2.85 -1.74 -12.53
CA ASP A 15 4.00 -1.26 -13.28
C ASP A 15 5.29 -1.31 -12.45
N LEU A 16 5.23 -0.94 -11.17
CA LEU A 16 6.37 -1.09 -10.28
C LEU A 16 6.78 -2.55 -10.10
N ARG A 17 5.80 -3.45 -9.96
CA ARG A 17 6.08 -4.87 -9.79
C ARG A 17 6.64 -5.50 -11.06
N SER A 18 6.12 -5.13 -12.24
CA SER A 18 6.61 -5.63 -13.53
C SER A 18 8.01 -5.13 -13.83
N ALA A 19 8.37 -3.93 -13.37
CA ALA A 19 9.73 -3.39 -13.40
C ALA A 19 10.69 -4.06 -12.38
N GLY A 20 10.22 -5.00 -11.56
CA GLY A 20 11.02 -5.67 -10.53
C GLY A 20 11.31 -4.82 -9.30
N ALA A 21 10.63 -3.68 -9.12
CA ALA A 21 10.81 -2.83 -7.96
C ALA A 21 10.17 -3.47 -6.70
N PRO A 22 10.85 -3.43 -5.54
CA PRO A 22 10.29 -3.98 -4.31
C PRO A 22 9.11 -3.14 -3.81
N LEU A 23 7.97 -3.78 -3.61
CA LEU A 23 6.77 -3.16 -3.04
C LEU A 23 6.74 -3.35 -1.52
N SER A 24 7.06 -2.29 -0.79
CA SER A 24 6.85 -2.21 0.66
C SER A 24 5.47 -1.64 1.01
N LEU A 25 4.96 -1.87 2.22
CA LEU A 25 3.72 -1.23 2.68
C LEU A 25 3.81 0.30 2.69
N ALA A 26 5.01 0.85 2.91
CA ALA A 26 5.25 2.29 2.86
C ALA A 26 5.09 2.82 1.43
N THR A 27 5.66 2.12 0.44
CA THR A 27 5.53 2.47 -0.99
C THR A 27 4.07 2.41 -1.43
N VAL A 28 3.37 1.33 -1.09
CA VAL A 28 1.95 1.15 -1.42
C VAL A 28 1.10 2.27 -0.81
N ARG A 29 1.32 2.58 0.47
CA ARG A 29 0.63 3.67 1.15
C ARG A 29 0.91 5.02 0.50
N CYS A 30 2.16 5.31 0.13
CA CYS A 30 2.52 6.57 -0.52
C CYS A 30 1.79 6.73 -1.85
N ILE A 31 1.73 5.67 -2.66
CA ILE A 31 1.00 5.68 -3.93
C ILE A 31 -0.48 5.95 -3.70
N ILE A 32 -1.13 5.21 -2.79
CA ILE A 32 -2.55 5.42 -2.47
C ILE A 32 -2.81 6.86 -2.00
N ILE A 33 -1.99 7.39 -1.08
CA ILE A 33 -2.15 8.76 -0.59
C ILE A 33 -1.93 9.78 -1.70
N ALA A 34 -0.89 9.61 -2.51
CA ALA A 34 -0.57 10.53 -3.59
C ALA A 34 -1.70 10.59 -4.62
N THR A 35 -2.19 9.44 -5.09
CA THR A 35 -3.28 9.39 -6.07
C THR A 35 -4.57 9.99 -5.51
N ILE A 36 -4.91 9.70 -4.24
CA ILE A 36 -6.11 10.27 -3.62
C ILE A 36 -5.96 11.79 -3.44
N ARG A 37 -4.82 12.28 -2.97
CA ARG A 37 -4.61 13.74 -2.80
C ARG A 37 -4.69 14.51 -4.10
N ASP A 38 -4.23 13.92 -5.20
CA ASP A 38 -4.24 14.54 -6.52
C ASP A 38 -5.65 14.57 -7.14
N GLN A 39 -6.41 13.48 -7.01
CA GLN A 39 -7.69 13.33 -7.72
C GLN A 39 -8.94 13.58 -6.87
N ALA A 40 -8.85 13.37 -5.56
CA ALA A 40 -9.99 13.46 -4.63
C ALA A 40 -9.53 13.79 -3.19
N PRO A 41 -8.92 14.97 -2.97
CA PRO A 41 -8.44 15.36 -1.65
C PRO A 41 -9.55 15.41 -0.60
N GLU A 42 -10.80 15.61 -1.01
CA GLU A 42 -11.97 15.66 -0.13
C GLU A 42 -12.18 14.37 0.67
N ILE A 43 -11.66 13.23 0.18
CA ILE A 43 -11.70 11.95 0.90
C ILE A 43 -10.97 12.05 2.24
N PHE A 44 -9.88 12.83 2.32
CA PHE A 44 -9.14 13.02 3.57
C PHE A 44 -9.76 14.08 4.50
N GLU A 45 -10.62 14.95 3.96
CA GLU A 45 -11.28 16.02 4.70
C GLU A 45 -12.63 15.58 5.27
N GLN A 46 -13.25 14.57 4.65
CA GLN A 46 -14.52 14.02 5.08
C GLN A 46 -14.41 13.44 6.50
N ARG A 47 -15.23 13.99 7.40
CA ARG A 47 -15.39 13.47 8.76
C ARG A 47 -16.52 12.46 8.80
N PHE A 48 -16.27 11.33 9.44
CA PHE A 48 -17.29 10.33 9.76
C PHE A 48 -18.13 10.78 10.96
N LYS A 49 -19.23 10.07 11.23
CA LYS A 49 -20.15 10.39 12.34
C LYS A 49 -19.47 10.41 13.72
N ASP A 50 -18.38 9.68 13.87
CA ASP A 50 -17.56 9.61 15.07
C ASP A 50 -16.46 10.69 15.13
N GLY A 51 -16.42 11.59 14.14
CA GLY A 51 -15.41 12.65 14.02
C GLY A 51 -14.06 12.20 13.46
N SER A 52 -13.90 10.91 13.14
CA SER A 52 -12.68 10.41 12.51
C SER A 52 -12.58 10.86 11.05
N VAL A 53 -11.37 10.84 10.49
CA VAL A 53 -11.10 11.10 9.06
C VAL A 53 -10.51 9.86 8.42
N PHE A 54 -10.69 9.71 7.11
CA PHE A 54 -10.09 8.61 6.39
C PHE A 54 -8.56 8.64 6.51
N ARG A 55 -7.96 7.49 6.85
CA ARG A 55 -6.51 7.31 6.91
C ARG A 55 -6.12 6.05 6.17
N VAL A 56 -5.05 6.14 5.40
CA VAL A 56 -4.44 5.00 4.72
C VAL A 56 -3.54 4.27 5.74
N SER A 57 -4.15 3.40 6.54
CA SER A 57 -3.43 2.55 7.50
C SER A 57 -2.71 1.38 6.80
N ASP A 58 -1.80 0.72 7.52
CA ASP A 58 -1.18 -0.53 7.03
C ASP A 58 -2.23 -1.61 6.77
N SER A 59 -3.22 -1.75 7.66
CA SER A 59 -4.33 -2.71 7.49
C SER A 59 -5.17 -2.38 6.26
N PHE A 60 -5.42 -1.10 5.98
CA PHE A 60 -6.09 -0.68 4.75
C PHE A 60 -5.27 -1.09 3.52
N CYS A 61 -3.96 -0.81 3.50
CA CYS A 61 -3.09 -1.18 2.39
C CYS A 61 -3.09 -2.69 2.14
N GLN A 62 -2.96 -3.50 3.20
CA GLN A 62 -3.00 -4.96 3.10
C GLN A 62 -4.34 -5.45 2.53
N ASN A 63 -5.45 -4.93 3.06
CA ASN A 63 -6.78 -5.28 2.58
C ASN A 63 -7.01 -4.84 1.12
N PHE A 64 -6.49 -3.68 0.73
CA PHE A 64 -6.57 -3.18 -0.64
C PHE A 64 -5.83 -4.12 -1.60
N LEU A 65 -4.58 -4.48 -1.29
CA LEU A 65 -3.78 -5.41 -2.09
C LEU A 65 -4.42 -6.79 -2.18
N ALA A 66 -4.95 -7.30 -1.08
CA ALA A 66 -5.61 -8.60 -1.04
C ALA A 66 -6.89 -8.62 -1.89
N LYS A 67 -7.72 -7.58 -1.81
CA LYS A 67 -9.01 -7.54 -2.52
C LYS A 67 -8.89 -7.18 -3.99
N MET A 68 -8.00 -6.25 -4.33
CA MET A 68 -7.89 -5.71 -5.70
C MET A 68 -6.92 -6.49 -6.58
N LEU A 69 -5.90 -7.10 -5.98
CA LEU A 69 -4.80 -7.74 -6.70
C LEU A 69 -4.55 -9.19 -6.27
N ALA A 70 -5.23 -9.69 -5.23
CA ALA A 70 -4.92 -10.96 -4.58
C ALA A 70 -3.46 -11.06 -4.09
N TRP A 71 -2.87 -9.92 -3.71
CA TRP A 71 -1.48 -9.86 -3.24
C TRP A 71 -1.38 -9.82 -1.73
N SER A 72 -0.37 -10.48 -1.19
CA SER A 72 0.06 -10.36 0.20
C SER A 72 1.49 -9.82 0.27
N ILE A 73 1.73 -8.88 1.18
CA ILE A 73 3.09 -8.40 1.43
C ILE A 73 3.81 -9.42 2.31
N ARG A 74 4.92 -9.96 1.80
CA ARG A 74 5.77 -10.86 2.59
C ARG A 74 6.71 -10.03 3.46
N LYS A 75 6.67 -10.26 4.77
CA LYS A 75 7.68 -9.75 5.69
C LYS A 75 8.95 -10.58 5.49
N GLY A 76 10.08 -9.93 5.21
CA GLY A 76 11.36 -10.63 5.11
C GLY A 76 11.61 -11.48 6.36
N THR A 77 12.00 -12.73 6.17
CA THR A 77 12.37 -13.63 7.26
C THR A 77 13.67 -13.12 7.89
N LYS A 78 13.63 -12.71 9.16
CA LYS A 78 14.82 -12.21 9.90
C LYS A 78 15.84 -13.29 10.25
N ALA A 79 15.64 -14.54 9.84
CA ALA A 79 16.46 -15.68 10.24
C ALA A 79 17.36 -16.15 9.08
N ALA A 80 18.54 -15.55 8.95
CA ALA A 80 19.70 -16.15 8.28
C ALA A 80 20.99 -15.36 8.61
N GLN A 81 21.35 -15.26 9.89
CA GLN A 81 22.72 -14.96 10.29
C GLN A 81 23.18 -16.06 11.23
N LYS A 82 23.50 -17.24 10.66
CA LYS A 82 24.45 -18.14 11.34
C LYS A 82 25.83 -17.59 11.00
N LEU A 83 26.47 -16.96 11.97
CA LEU A 83 27.91 -16.74 11.96
C LEU A 83 28.57 -18.13 11.97
N PRO A 84 29.52 -18.44 11.07
CA PRO A 84 30.29 -19.67 11.20
C PRO A 84 31.12 -19.59 12.49
N GLU A 85 31.02 -20.63 13.32
CA GLU A 85 31.95 -20.88 14.43
C GLU A 85 33.32 -21.16 13.81
N ASN A 86 34.15 -20.13 13.64
CA ASN A 86 35.62 -20.12 13.67
C ASN A 86 36.10 -18.81 13.05
N ALA A 87 36.34 -17.82 13.92
CA ALA A 87 37.18 -16.66 13.66
C ALA A 87 38.47 -16.81 14.47
#